data_AF-A0A381QLF3-F1
#
_entry.id   AF-A0A381QLF3-F1
#
_cell.length_a   1.000
_cell.length_b   1.000
_cell.length_c   1.000
_cell.angle_alpha   90.00
_cell.angle_beta   90.00
_cell.angle_gamma   90.00
#
_symmetry.space_group_name_H-M   'P 1'
#
loop_
_entity.id
_entity.type
_entity.pdbx_description
1 polymer ?
#
loop_
_entity_poly.entity_id
_entity_poly.type
_entity_poly.pdbx_seq_one_letter_code
_entity_poly.pdbx_strand_id
1 'polypeptide(L)'
;MKTDQLRKLPQAVAFLDRLKAINPGYDIEIIEPKKRWPDIETRKLPKVMDIIKQHHNVSIDGLGRDIGLKAFVDRSRDADLWIHILDENGKLIGFSINEVYDFQDKLINFFRVTIFSKSLQKHGIYALMNKLKLAIISADILLVRTQNPIVYKYFTQMCEQKRLKVSPKANYIDPASLYIARQILPQVDEFSVERGVLKREALKGTPKPPEEYAPIWDRMDIYNGDVVVIIGYPE
;
A
#
# COMPACT_ATOMS: atom_id res chain seq x y z
N MET A 1 17.02 -11.37 7.00
CA MET A 1 16.46 -12.58 6.35
C MET A 1 16.89 -12.56 4.88
N LYS A 2 17.37 -13.67 4.31
CA LYS A 2 17.68 -13.70 2.86
C LYS A 2 16.37 -13.69 2.05
N THR A 3 16.38 -13.14 0.84
CA THR A 3 15.19 -13.09 -0.04
C THR A 3 14.51 -14.45 -0.22
N ASP A 4 15.30 -15.52 -0.34
CA ASP A 4 14.78 -16.89 -0.48
C ASP A 4 14.05 -17.42 0.76
N GLN A 5 14.31 -16.84 1.94
CA GLN A 5 13.60 -17.18 3.17
C GLN A 5 12.26 -16.45 3.27
N LEU A 6 12.17 -15.21 2.74
CA LEU A 6 10.90 -14.45 2.69
C LEU A 6 9.83 -15.18 1.88
N ARG A 7 10.21 -15.81 0.76
CA ARG A 7 9.31 -16.61 -0.08
C ARG A 7 8.80 -17.90 0.61
N LYS A 8 9.46 -18.34 1.68
CA LYS A 8 9.08 -19.54 2.45
C LYS A 8 8.16 -19.25 3.64
N LEU A 9 7.88 -17.97 3.92
CA LEU A 9 6.90 -17.62 4.95
C LEU A 9 5.54 -18.25 4.62
N PRO A 10 4.77 -18.76 5.60
CA PRO A 10 3.44 -19.33 5.36
C PRO A 10 2.51 -18.38 4.58
N GLN A 11 2.63 -17.07 4.83
CA GLN A 11 1.86 -16.04 4.14
C GLN A 11 2.32 -15.85 2.68
N ALA A 12 3.62 -16.03 2.39
CA ALA A 12 4.14 -15.99 1.03
C ALA A 12 3.69 -17.21 0.23
N VAL A 13 3.72 -18.40 0.86
CA VAL A 13 3.21 -19.65 0.28
C VAL A 13 1.72 -19.53 -0.01
N ALA A 14 0.90 -19.15 0.95
CA ALA A 14 -0.55 -18.98 0.75
C ALA A 14 -0.87 -17.93 -0.33
N PHE A 15 -0.08 -16.85 -0.40
CA PHE A 15 -0.23 -15.84 -1.45
C PHE A 15 0.11 -16.40 -2.84
N LEU A 16 1.23 -17.12 -2.96
CA LEU A 16 1.67 -17.74 -4.19
C LEU A 16 0.71 -18.85 -4.64
N ASP A 17 0.21 -19.68 -3.74
CA ASP A 17 -0.77 -20.72 -4.04
C ASP A 17 -2.05 -20.13 -4.62
N ARG A 18 -2.52 -19.00 -4.06
CA ARG A 18 -3.68 -18.30 -4.61
C ARG A 18 -3.40 -17.72 -6.00
N LEU A 19 -2.20 -17.19 -6.26
CA LEU A 19 -1.81 -16.71 -7.59
C LEU A 19 -1.74 -17.87 -8.59
N LYS A 20 -1.16 -19.00 -8.20
CA LYS A 20 -1.07 -20.21 -9.03
C LYS A 20 -2.43 -20.83 -9.34
N ALA A 21 -3.41 -20.67 -8.44
CA ALA A 21 -4.80 -21.05 -8.70
C ALA A 21 -5.48 -20.15 -9.76
N ILE A 22 -4.96 -18.95 -10.03
CA ILE A 22 -5.42 -18.09 -11.13
C ILE A 22 -4.70 -18.48 -12.43
N ASN A 23 -3.37 -18.59 -12.38
CA ASN A 23 -2.54 -19.07 -13.48
C ASN A 23 -1.29 -19.76 -12.89
N PRO A 24 -1.03 -21.05 -13.21
CA PRO A 24 0.10 -21.80 -12.68
C PRO A 24 1.49 -21.17 -12.93
N GLY A 25 1.62 -20.35 -13.98
CA GLY A 25 2.85 -19.66 -14.33
C GLY A 25 3.12 -18.38 -13.54
N TYR A 26 2.18 -17.91 -12.73
CA TYR A 26 2.38 -16.71 -11.91
C TYR A 26 3.39 -16.94 -10.78
N ASP A 27 4.19 -15.92 -10.50
CA ASP A 27 5.18 -15.93 -9.43
C ASP A 27 5.25 -14.59 -8.67
N ILE A 28 6.07 -14.55 -7.61
CA ILE A 28 6.33 -13.37 -6.81
C ILE A 28 7.83 -13.10 -6.66
N GLU A 29 8.18 -11.81 -6.64
CA GLU A 29 9.51 -11.33 -6.26
C GLU A 29 9.35 -10.45 -5.00
N ILE A 30 10.18 -10.68 -3.98
CA ILE A 30 10.20 -9.89 -2.75
C ILE A 30 11.55 -9.19 -2.67
N ILE A 31 11.56 -7.86 -2.64
CA ILE A 31 12.79 -7.07 -2.71
C ILE A 31 12.81 -6.10 -1.53
N GLU A 32 13.96 -6.02 -0.86
CA GLU A 32 14.27 -4.96 0.09
C GLU A 32 15.18 -3.94 -0.64
N PRO A 33 14.62 -2.87 -1.25
CA PRO A 33 15.32 -2.06 -2.24
C PRO A 33 16.57 -1.40 -1.67
N LYS A 34 16.50 -0.86 -0.45
CA LYS A 34 17.65 -0.26 0.25
C LYS A 34 18.76 -1.26 0.60
N LYS A 35 18.47 -2.57 0.66
CA LYS A 35 19.50 -3.61 0.82
C LYS A 35 20.09 -4.03 -0.52
N ARG A 36 19.27 -4.14 -1.55
CA ARG A 36 19.69 -4.56 -2.90
C ARG A 36 20.45 -3.44 -3.63
N TRP A 37 20.05 -2.19 -3.39
CA TRP A 37 20.61 -0.97 -3.94
C TRP A 37 20.73 0.08 -2.82
N PRO A 38 21.83 0.07 -2.04
CA PRO A 38 22.02 1.00 -0.92
C PRO A 38 21.86 2.48 -1.28
N ASP A 39 22.28 2.88 -2.48
CA ASP A 39 22.21 4.27 -2.95
C ASP A 39 20.90 4.59 -3.71
N ILE A 40 19.84 3.80 -3.58
CA ILE A 40 18.61 3.97 -4.39
C ILE A 40 17.98 5.36 -4.25
N GLU A 41 18.07 5.97 -3.07
CA GLU A 41 17.52 7.28 -2.73
C GLU A 41 18.29 8.45 -3.37
N THR A 42 19.56 8.25 -3.72
CA THR A 42 20.44 9.32 -4.26
C THR A 42 20.83 9.07 -5.72
N ARG A 43 21.05 7.81 -6.11
CA ARG A 43 21.54 7.41 -7.44
C ARG A 43 20.42 6.90 -8.33
N LYS A 44 20.34 7.43 -9.55
CA LYS A 44 19.40 6.97 -10.59
C LYS A 44 20.00 5.82 -11.39
N LEU A 45 19.99 4.61 -10.83
CA LEU A 45 20.43 3.42 -11.54
C LEU A 45 19.45 3.07 -12.68
N PRO A 46 19.91 2.86 -13.93
CA PRO A 46 19.01 2.54 -15.05
C PRO A 46 18.10 1.34 -14.78
N LYS A 47 18.66 0.25 -14.23
CA LYS A 47 17.90 -0.95 -13.86
C LYS A 47 16.78 -0.69 -12.86
N VAL A 48 17.01 0.18 -11.87
CA VAL A 48 15.99 0.56 -10.89
C VAL A 48 14.90 1.39 -11.57
N MET A 49 15.29 2.35 -12.41
CA MET A 49 14.35 3.16 -13.17
C MET A 49 13.48 2.32 -14.11
N ASP A 50 14.02 1.25 -14.69
CA ASP A 50 13.24 0.34 -15.52
C ASP A 50 12.20 -0.44 -14.72
N ILE A 51 12.49 -0.82 -13.47
CA ILE A 51 11.48 -1.40 -12.55
C ILE A 51 10.41 -0.36 -12.19
N ILE A 52 10.80 0.89 -11.90
CA ILE A 52 9.85 1.96 -11.59
C ILE A 52 8.93 2.26 -12.79
N LYS A 53 9.45 2.19 -14.02
CA LYS A 53 8.62 2.28 -15.24
C LYS A 53 7.63 1.10 -15.32
N GLN A 54 8.03 -0.11 -14.91
CA GLN A 54 7.10 -1.24 -14.83
C GLN A 54 6.00 -1.02 -13.77
N HIS A 55 6.32 -0.46 -12.59
CA HIS A 55 5.30 -0.04 -11.61
C HIS A 55 4.30 0.95 -12.22
N HIS A 56 4.83 1.95 -12.94
CA HIS A 56 3.99 2.93 -13.63
C HIS A 56 3.10 2.27 -14.70
N ASN A 57 3.63 1.39 -15.54
CA ASN A 57 2.85 0.68 -16.56
C ASN A 57 1.72 -0.16 -15.95
N VAL A 58 2.00 -0.90 -14.87
CA VAL A 58 0.97 -1.68 -14.16
C VAL A 58 -0.07 -0.77 -13.51
N SER A 59 0.33 0.42 -13.04
CA SER A 59 -0.61 1.41 -12.53
C SER A 59 -1.58 1.94 -13.57
N ILE A 60 -1.14 2.14 -14.81
CA ILE A 60 -2.01 2.61 -15.89
C ILE A 60 -3.13 1.60 -16.14
N ASP A 61 -2.80 0.32 -16.23
CA ASP A 61 -3.79 -0.75 -16.38
C ASP A 61 -4.68 -0.88 -15.13
N GLY A 62 -4.06 -1.05 -13.96
CA GLY A 62 -4.77 -1.32 -12.72
C GLY A 62 -5.69 -0.20 -12.26
N LEU A 63 -5.29 1.05 -12.46
CA LEU A 63 -6.10 2.23 -12.12
C LEU A 63 -7.05 2.63 -13.25
N GLY A 64 -6.85 2.11 -14.46
CA GLY A 64 -7.56 2.54 -15.67
C GLY A 64 -7.28 3.99 -16.07
N ARG A 65 -6.17 4.58 -15.56
CA ARG A 65 -5.72 5.94 -15.86
C ARG A 65 -4.25 6.13 -15.53
N ASP A 66 -3.62 7.13 -16.15
CA ASP A 66 -2.25 7.54 -15.84
C ASP A 66 -2.23 8.64 -14.74
N ILE A 67 -1.52 8.38 -13.65
CA ILE A 67 -1.27 9.35 -12.56
C ILE A 67 0.15 9.94 -12.59
N GLY A 68 0.93 9.60 -13.62
CA GLY A 68 2.27 10.09 -13.90
C GLY A 68 3.37 9.27 -13.25
N LEU A 69 4.48 9.06 -13.97
CA LEU A 69 5.66 8.32 -13.50
C LEU A 69 6.20 8.85 -12.16
N LYS A 70 6.19 10.18 -11.97
CA LYS A 70 6.70 10.83 -10.75
C LYS A 70 5.99 10.34 -9.49
N ALA A 71 4.72 9.93 -9.58
CA ALA A 71 4.00 9.33 -8.47
C ALA A 71 4.69 8.05 -7.96
N PHE A 72 5.39 7.31 -8.82
CA PHE A 72 6.05 6.06 -8.46
C PHE A 72 7.54 6.20 -8.20
N VAL A 73 8.19 7.26 -8.70
CA VAL A 73 9.62 7.48 -8.49
C VAL A 73 9.95 7.57 -7.00
N ASP A 74 9.34 8.51 -6.28
CA ASP A 74 9.71 8.75 -4.89
C ASP A 74 9.25 7.57 -4.01
N ARG A 75 7.99 7.14 -4.18
CA ARG A 75 7.44 5.97 -3.49
C ARG A 75 8.30 4.71 -3.64
N SER A 76 8.87 4.45 -4.81
CA SER A 76 9.70 3.27 -5.02
C SER A 76 11.08 3.44 -4.42
N ARG A 77 11.68 4.63 -4.52
CA ARG A 77 13.05 4.88 -4.04
C ARG A 77 13.14 4.87 -2.52
N ASP A 78 12.13 5.41 -1.85
CA ASP A 78 12.09 5.52 -0.39
C ASP A 78 11.64 4.20 0.28
N ALA A 79 11.28 3.20 -0.53
CA ALA A 79 10.70 1.95 -0.06
C ALA A 79 11.68 1.05 0.68
N ASP A 80 11.20 0.43 1.76
CA ASP A 80 11.90 -0.63 2.47
C ASP A 80 11.51 -2.02 1.93
N LEU A 81 10.35 -2.12 1.29
CA LEU A 81 9.84 -3.38 0.74
C LEU A 81 9.09 -3.16 -0.56
N TRP A 82 9.47 -3.91 -1.59
CA TRP A 82 8.65 -4.19 -2.76
C TRP A 82 8.22 -5.66 -2.76
N ILE A 83 6.96 -5.91 -3.11
CA ILE A 83 6.46 -7.24 -3.45
C ILE A 83 5.91 -7.15 -4.87
N HIS A 84 6.54 -7.81 -5.82
CA HIS A 84 6.07 -7.90 -7.21
C HIS A 84 5.31 -9.20 -7.43
N ILE A 85 4.34 -9.15 -8.35
CA ILE A 85 3.65 -10.29 -8.94
C ILE A 85 4.05 -10.33 -10.41
N LEU A 86 4.53 -11.48 -10.86
CA LEU A 86 5.03 -11.71 -12.21
C LEU A 86 4.08 -12.66 -12.95
N ASP A 87 3.89 -12.43 -14.25
CA ASP A 87 3.24 -13.40 -15.14
C ASP A 87 4.19 -14.54 -15.54
N GLU A 88 3.70 -15.48 -16.35
CA GLU A 88 4.47 -16.63 -16.83
C GLU A 88 5.70 -16.26 -17.68
N ASN A 89 5.76 -15.03 -18.18
CA ASN A 89 6.89 -14.50 -18.96
C ASN A 89 7.83 -13.64 -18.11
N GLY A 90 7.62 -13.58 -16.79
CA GLY A 90 8.39 -12.75 -15.87
C GLY A 90 8.05 -11.26 -15.93
N LYS A 91 6.96 -10.86 -16.58
CA LYS A 91 6.52 -9.46 -16.65
C LYS A 91 5.76 -9.09 -15.38
N LEU A 92 6.04 -7.91 -14.85
CA LEU A 92 5.34 -7.38 -13.68
C LEU A 92 3.87 -7.09 -14.02
N ILE A 93 2.95 -7.69 -13.25
CA ILE A 93 1.48 -7.54 -13.39
C ILE A 93 0.81 -7.07 -12.10
N GLY A 94 1.54 -7.00 -10.99
CA GLY A 94 1.06 -6.41 -9.75
C GLY A 94 2.23 -6.07 -8.84
N PHE A 95 2.02 -5.11 -7.94
CA PHE A 95 3.04 -4.77 -6.95
C PHE A 95 2.47 -4.14 -5.68
N SER A 96 3.25 -4.20 -4.62
CA SER A 96 3.07 -3.41 -3.41
C SER A 96 4.37 -2.76 -3.00
N ILE A 97 4.26 -1.59 -2.37
CA ILE A 97 5.37 -0.85 -1.80
C ILE A 97 5.03 -0.50 -0.35
N ASN A 98 5.97 -0.76 0.54
CA ASN A 98 5.90 -0.36 1.94
C ASN A 98 7.16 0.43 2.32
N GLU A 99 6.96 1.34 3.26
CA GLU A 99 8.00 2.20 3.83
C GLU A 99 7.87 2.16 5.35
N VAL A 100 9.00 2.19 6.03
CA VAL A 100 9.11 2.01 7.46
C VAL A 100 9.61 3.30 8.11
N TYR A 101 9.02 3.66 9.24
CA TYR A 101 9.44 4.82 10.03
C TYR A 101 9.53 4.47 11.50
N ASP A 102 10.46 5.10 12.21
CA ASP A 102 10.55 5.03 13.66
C ASP A 102 9.68 6.11 14.31
N PHE A 103 8.98 5.76 15.39
CA PHE A 103 8.16 6.67 16.19
C PHE A 103 8.17 6.25 17.66
N GLN A 104 8.84 7.00 18.53
CA GLN A 104 8.83 6.76 19.99
C GLN A 104 9.02 5.28 20.37
N ASP A 105 10.16 4.71 19.97
CA ASP A 105 10.52 3.29 20.15
C ASP A 105 9.58 2.26 19.48
N LYS A 106 8.61 2.72 18.68
CA LYS A 106 7.71 1.89 17.89
C LYS A 106 8.05 1.99 16.41
N LEU A 107 7.70 0.95 15.67
CA LEU A 107 7.85 0.89 14.22
C LEU A 107 6.51 1.17 13.53
N ILE A 108 6.51 2.07 12.56
CA ILE A 108 5.38 2.34 11.66
C ILE A 108 5.62 1.62 10.34
N ASN A 109 4.67 0.80 9.91
CA ASN A 109 4.62 0.26 8.55
C ASN A 109 3.62 1.05 7.70
N PHE A 110 4.13 1.88 6.79
CA PHE A 110 3.32 2.63 5.85
C PHE A 110 3.09 1.83 4.56
N PHE A 111 1.84 1.45 4.33
CA PHE A 111 1.35 0.80 3.12
C PHE A 111 1.23 1.85 2.00
N ARG A 112 2.35 2.22 1.38
CA ARG A 112 2.46 3.33 0.42
C ARG A 112 1.58 3.16 -0.82
N VAL A 113 1.58 1.96 -1.41
CA VAL A 113 0.79 1.66 -2.60
C VAL A 113 0.64 0.16 -2.80
N THR A 114 -0.50 -0.27 -3.34
CA THR A 114 -0.70 -1.62 -3.86
C THR A 114 -1.57 -1.53 -5.10
N ILE A 115 -1.06 -2.06 -6.20
CA ILE A 115 -1.73 -2.00 -7.49
C ILE A 115 -1.64 -3.37 -8.14
N PHE A 116 -2.76 -3.82 -8.68
CA PHE A 116 -2.85 -5.02 -9.47
C PHE A 116 -3.36 -4.65 -10.86
N SER A 117 -2.81 -5.28 -11.89
CA SER A 117 -3.42 -5.30 -13.22
C SER A 117 -4.89 -5.71 -13.12
N LYS A 118 -5.70 -5.30 -14.08
CA LYS A 118 -7.14 -5.64 -14.10
C LYS A 118 -7.37 -7.15 -14.05
N SER A 119 -6.50 -7.93 -14.68
CA SER A 119 -6.55 -9.40 -14.68
C SER A 119 -6.42 -10.03 -13.29
N LEU A 120 -5.81 -9.34 -12.33
CA LEU A 120 -5.60 -9.82 -10.97
C LEU A 120 -6.64 -9.28 -9.97
N GLN A 121 -7.40 -8.26 -10.35
CA GLN A 121 -8.40 -7.66 -9.47
C GLN A 121 -9.56 -8.63 -9.21
N LYS A 122 -10.21 -8.50 -8.05
CA LYS A 122 -11.35 -9.33 -7.60
C LYS A 122 -11.04 -10.82 -7.38
N HIS A 123 -9.78 -11.25 -7.48
CA HIS A 123 -9.39 -12.62 -7.15
C HIS A 123 -9.09 -12.87 -5.66
N GLY A 124 -9.40 -11.94 -4.77
CA GLY A 124 -9.17 -12.09 -3.32
C GLY A 124 -7.71 -12.00 -2.88
N ILE A 125 -6.80 -11.62 -3.77
CA ILE A 125 -5.36 -11.57 -3.51
C ILE A 125 -4.93 -10.39 -2.61
N TYR A 126 -5.75 -9.33 -2.52
CA TYR A 126 -5.41 -8.12 -1.75
C TYR A 126 -5.20 -8.41 -0.26
N ALA A 127 -6.09 -9.19 0.36
CA ALA A 127 -5.98 -9.54 1.76
C ALA A 127 -4.74 -10.40 2.05
N LEU A 128 -4.42 -11.34 1.15
CA LEU A 128 -3.22 -12.17 1.26
C LEU A 128 -1.94 -11.35 1.10
N MET A 129 -1.92 -10.42 0.15
CA MET A 129 -0.82 -9.45 -0.03
C MET A 129 -0.59 -8.61 1.24
N ASN A 130 -1.66 -8.15 1.91
CA ASN A 130 -1.54 -7.43 3.17
C ASN A 130 -1.00 -8.32 4.31
N LYS A 131 -1.45 -9.57 4.43
CA LYS A 131 -0.90 -10.54 5.40
C LYS A 131 0.59 -10.78 5.18
N LEU A 132 1.02 -10.89 3.92
CA LEU A 132 2.42 -11.06 3.58
C LEU A 132 3.26 -9.85 4.01
N LYS A 133 2.83 -8.62 3.74
CA LYS A 133 3.55 -7.41 4.19
C LYS A 133 3.75 -7.40 5.70
N LEU A 134 2.73 -7.78 6.48
CA LEU A 134 2.82 -7.84 7.93
C LEU A 134 3.71 -8.96 8.46
N ALA A 135 3.84 -10.06 7.73
CA ALA A 135 4.75 -11.14 8.08
C ALA A 135 6.22 -10.75 7.83
N ILE A 136 6.46 -9.85 6.87
CA ILE A 136 7.80 -9.35 6.53
C ILE A 136 8.19 -8.18 7.43
N ILE A 137 7.30 -7.20 7.58
CA ILE A 137 7.50 -6.01 8.41
C ILE A 137 6.62 -6.14 9.65
N SER A 138 7.22 -6.57 10.75
CA SER A 138 6.59 -6.60 12.07
C SER A 138 6.62 -5.20 12.68
N ALA A 139 5.51 -4.47 12.52
CA ALA A 139 5.36 -3.11 13.03
C ALA A 139 4.24 -3.02 14.07
N ASP A 140 4.42 -2.09 15.01
CA ASP A 140 3.48 -1.77 16.09
C ASP A 140 2.34 -0.90 15.59
N ILE A 141 2.63 -0.03 14.62
CA ILE A 141 1.70 0.92 14.04
C ILE A 141 1.60 0.65 12.54
N LEU A 142 0.38 0.70 12.01
CA LEU A 142 0.10 0.57 10.59
C LEU A 142 -0.47 1.89 10.09
N LEU A 143 0.00 2.33 8.92
CA LEU A 143 -0.45 3.55 8.26
C LEU A 143 -0.83 3.25 6.82
N VAL A 144 -1.95 3.78 6.35
CA VAL A 144 -2.33 3.78 4.93
C VAL A 144 -3.04 5.09 4.58
N ARG A 145 -2.93 5.51 3.32
CA ARG A 145 -3.76 6.58 2.75
C ARG A 145 -4.46 6.10 1.49
N THR A 146 -5.73 6.45 1.31
CA THR A 146 -6.54 5.89 0.22
C THR A 146 -7.70 6.78 -0.19
N GLN A 147 -8.13 6.65 -1.44
CA GLN A 147 -9.46 7.10 -1.91
C GLN A 147 -10.46 5.93 -1.97
N ASN A 148 -9.98 4.69 -1.92
CA ASN A 148 -10.77 3.51 -2.18
C ASN A 148 -11.30 2.89 -0.87
N PRO A 149 -12.62 2.80 -0.65
CA PRO A 149 -13.21 2.24 0.58
C PRO A 149 -12.95 0.75 0.79
N ILE A 150 -12.62 0.01 -0.26
CA ILE A 150 -12.21 -1.39 -0.14
C ILE A 150 -10.89 -1.48 0.66
N VAL A 151 -9.99 -0.51 0.49
CA VAL A 151 -8.73 -0.47 1.25
C VAL A 151 -9.01 -0.29 2.73
N TYR A 152 -9.90 0.64 3.11
CA TYR A 152 -10.28 0.83 4.51
C TYR A 152 -10.85 -0.44 5.12
N LYS A 153 -11.83 -1.09 4.47
CA LYS A 153 -12.42 -2.35 4.95
C LYS A 153 -11.36 -3.41 5.28
N TYR A 154 -10.44 -3.68 4.37
CA TYR A 154 -9.43 -4.71 4.60
C TYR A 154 -8.33 -4.25 5.56
N PHE A 155 -8.03 -2.96 5.60
CA PHE A 155 -7.05 -2.39 6.52
C PHE A 155 -7.57 -2.42 7.97
N THR A 156 -8.84 -2.06 8.20
CA THR A 156 -9.46 -2.10 9.54
C THR A 156 -9.54 -3.53 10.06
N GLN A 157 -10.01 -4.48 9.25
CA GLN A 157 -10.03 -5.91 9.60
C GLN A 157 -8.64 -6.43 9.99
N MET A 158 -7.61 -5.99 9.25
CA MET A 158 -6.22 -6.37 9.54
C MET A 158 -5.73 -5.77 10.87
N CYS A 159 -6.09 -4.51 11.17
CA CYS A 159 -5.75 -3.87 12.44
C CYS A 159 -6.46 -4.55 13.63
N GLU A 160 -7.74 -4.87 13.49
CA GLU A 160 -8.53 -5.58 14.51
C GLU A 160 -7.95 -6.96 14.83
N GLN A 161 -7.53 -7.72 13.81
CA GLN A 161 -6.84 -9.01 14.00
C GLN A 161 -5.54 -8.87 14.80
N LYS A 162 -4.90 -7.69 14.75
CA LYS A 162 -3.70 -7.36 15.52
C LYS A 162 -4.01 -6.64 16.84
N ARG A 163 -5.29 -6.51 17.21
CA ARG A 163 -5.77 -5.79 18.41
C ARG A 163 -5.32 -4.32 18.44
N LEU A 164 -5.23 -3.69 17.27
CA LEU A 164 -4.93 -2.28 17.14
C LEU A 164 -6.23 -1.46 17.12
N LYS A 165 -6.21 -0.29 17.76
CA LYS A 165 -7.23 0.75 17.56
C LYS A 165 -7.12 1.29 16.14
N VAL A 166 -8.26 1.64 15.54
CA VAL A 166 -8.32 2.22 14.20
C VAL A 166 -8.96 3.60 14.24
N SER A 167 -8.35 4.53 13.54
CA SER A 167 -8.86 5.88 13.30
C SER A 167 -8.50 6.34 11.89
N PRO A 168 -9.37 7.09 11.19
CA PRO A 168 -10.66 7.60 11.63
C PRO A 168 -11.77 6.55 11.67
N LYS A 169 -12.83 6.83 12.43
CA LYS A 169 -14.15 6.16 12.37
C LYS A 169 -15.20 7.13 11.83
N ALA A 170 -16.40 6.63 11.51
CA ALA A 170 -17.49 7.41 10.91
C ALA A 170 -17.82 8.71 11.67
N ASN A 171 -17.80 8.67 12.99
CA ASN A 171 -18.22 9.77 13.87
C ASN A 171 -17.11 10.26 14.82
N TYR A 172 -15.88 9.76 14.67
CA TYR A 172 -14.79 10.08 15.59
C TYR A 172 -13.43 10.00 14.90
N ILE A 173 -12.54 10.92 15.27
CA ILE A 173 -11.12 10.91 14.88
C ILE A 173 -10.32 11.02 16.16
N ASP A 174 -9.45 10.06 16.39
CA ASP A 174 -8.63 10.06 17.59
C ASP A 174 -7.48 11.07 17.46
N PRO A 175 -7.32 12.04 18.38
CA PRO A 175 -6.21 12.98 18.34
C PRO A 175 -4.83 12.31 18.37
N ALA A 176 -4.67 11.17 19.07
CA ALA A 176 -3.42 10.43 19.10
C ALA A 176 -3.08 9.86 17.71
N SER A 177 -4.10 9.39 16.98
CA SER A 177 -3.91 8.92 15.60
C SER A 177 -3.44 10.04 14.66
N LEU A 178 -4.00 11.25 14.79
CA LEU A 178 -3.59 12.42 14.01
C LEU A 178 -2.16 12.84 14.36
N TYR A 179 -1.80 12.82 15.65
CA TYR A 179 -0.45 13.13 16.10
C TYR A 179 0.59 12.20 15.47
N ILE A 180 0.33 10.90 15.47
CA ILE A 180 1.17 9.88 14.83
C ILE A 180 1.25 10.12 13.31
N ALA A 181 0.09 10.28 12.66
CA ALA A 181 0.02 10.49 11.21
C ALA A 181 0.85 11.70 10.78
N ARG A 182 0.77 12.81 11.51
CA ARG A 182 1.47 14.06 11.20
C ARG A 182 2.99 14.01 11.38
N GLN A 183 3.53 13.04 12.11
CA GLN A 183 4.99 12.83 12.14
C GLN A 183 5.51 12.39 10.77
N ILE A 184 4.70 11.65 10.01
CA ILE A 184 5.06 11.09 8.71
C ILE A 184 4.50 11.95 7.57
N LEU A 185 3.31 12.49 7.78
CA LEU A 185 2.53 13.23 6.80
C LEU A 185 2.08 14.57 7.42
N PRO A 186 2.97 15.58 7.52
CA PRO A 186 2.68 16.83 8.24
C PRO A 186 1.46 17.60 7.72
N GLN A 187 1.06 17.34 6.47
CA GLN A 187 -0.06 18.01 5.79
C GLN A 187 -1.44 17.37 6.08
N VAL A 188 -1.50 16.32 6.91
CA VAL A 188 -2.78 15.72 7.31
C VAL A 188 -3.59 16.72 8.14
N ASP A 189 -4.80 17.03 7.71
CA ASP A 189 -5.70 17.94 8.40
C ASP A 189 -6.43 17.26 9.58
N GLU A 190 -7.22 18.04 10.31
CA GLU A 190 -8.01 17.58 11.45
C GLU A 190 -9.09 16.56 11.09
N PHE A 191 -9.43 16.42 9.80
CA PHE A 191 -10.38 15.43 9.30
C PHE A 191 -9.70 14.10 8.94
N SER A 192 -8.40 13.97 9.23
CA SER A 192 -7.57 12.83 8.84
C SER A 192 -7.45 12.70 7.32
N VAL A 193 -7.39 13.83 6.62
CA VAL A 193 -7.29 13.89 5.14
C VAL A 193 -6.00 14.60 4.74
N GLU A 194 -5.29 14.06 3.75
CA GLU A 194 -4.32 14.85 2.98
C GLU A 194 -5.00 15.37 1.70
N ARG A 195 -5.00 16.69 1.54
CA ARG A 195 -5.69 17.37 0.42
C ARG A 195 -4.86 17.34 -0.87
N GLY A 196 -5.51 17.05 -1.99
CA GLY A 196 -4.93 17.24 -3.33
C GLY A 196 -3.70 16.40 -3.69
N VAL A 197 -3.33 15.39 -2.90
CA VAL A 197 -2.09 14.61 -3.08
C VAL A 197 -2.06 13.89 -4.43
N LEU A 198 -3.20 13.41 -4.89
CA LEU A 198 -3.32 12.69 -6.16
C LEU A 198 -3.75 13.60 -7.32
N LYS A 199 -4.07 14.88 -7.03
CA LYS A 199 -4.60 15.91 -7.94
C LYS A 199 -5.92 15.57 -8.65
N ARG A 200 -6.43 14.35 -8.46
CA ARG A 200 -7.65 13.78 -9.03
C ARG A 200 -7.94 12.41 -8.45
N GLU A 201 -9.08 11.85 -8.83
CA GLU A 201 -9.44 10.46 -8.55
C GLU A 201 -8.35 9.52 -9.10
N ALA A 202 -7.78 8.64 -8.28
CA ALA A 202 -6.70 7.77 -8.72
C ALA A 202 -7.20 6.52 -9.46
N LEU A 203 -8.21 5.83 -8.94
CA LEU A 203 -8.83 4.69 -9.61
C LEU A 203 -10.04 5.17 -10.40
N LYS A 204 -10.05 4.96 -11.73
CA LYS A 204 -11.21 5.33 -12.54
C LYS A 204 -12.45 4.56 -12.09
N GLY A 205 -13.47 5.28 -11.63
CA GLY A 205 -14.70 4.67 -11.11
C GLY A 205 -14.47 4.05 -9.73
N THR A 206 -13.81 4.79 -8.85
CA THR A 206 -13.60 4.43 -7.44
C THR A 206 -14.96 4.03 -6.85
N PRO A 207 -15.07 2.86 -6.19
CA PRO A 207 -16.33 2.39 -5.65
C PRO A 207 -16.84 3.34 -4.57
N LYS A 208 -18.17 3.50 -4.49
CA LYS A 208 -18.80 4.24 -3.41
C LYS A 208 -18.55 3.54 -2.07
N PRO A 209 -18.35 4.30 -0.98
CA PRO A 209 -18.25 3.73 0.36
C PRO A 209 -19.57 3.05 0.76
N PRO A 210 -19.53 1.95 1.53
CA PRO A 210 -20.70 1.44 2.23
C PRO A 210 -21.24 2.51 3.20
N GLU A 211 -22.55 2.48 3.49
CA GLU A 211 -23.21 3.47 4.36
C GLU A 211 -22.52 3.63 5.72
N GLU A 212 -22.08 2.52 6.32
CA GLU A 212 -21.37 2.49 7.61
C GLU A 212 -20.12 3.40 7.63
N TYR A 213 -19.40 3.48 6.50
CA TYR A 213 -18.15 4.24 6.39
C TYR A 213 -18.27 5.49 5.54
N ALA A 214 -19.41 5.75 4.91
CA ALA A 214 -19.64 6.92 4.07
C ALA A 214 -19.24 8.25 4.75
N PRO A 215 -19.54 8.48 6.05
CA PRO A 215 -19.13 9.72 6.74
C PRO A 215 -17.62 9.98 6.80
N ILE A 216 -16.77 8.97 6.57
CA ILE A 216 -15.32 9.15 6.44
C ILE A 216 -14.97 9.74 5.07
N TRP A 217 -15.63 9.26 4.01
CA TRP A 217 -15.43 9.75 2.64
C TRP A 217 -16.01 11.13 2.42
N ASP A 218 -17.11 11.48 3.10
CA ASP A 218 -17.74 12.80 3.02
C ASP A 218 -16.79 13.94 3.46
N ARG A 219 -15.70 13.61 4.16
CA ARG A 219 -14.67 14.56 4.60
C ARG A 219 -13.69 14.94 3.50
N MET A 220 -13.68 14.23 2.37
CA MET A 220 -12.68 14.38 1.32
C MET A 220 -13.30 14.52 -0.06
N ASP A 221 -12.65 15.29 -0.95
CA ASP A 221 -13.01 15.33 -2.37
C ASP A 221 -12.04 14.47 -3.18
N ILE A 222 -12.50 13.28 -3.58
CA ILE A 222 -11.70 12.37 -4.41
C ILE A 222 -11.35 12.98 -5.77
N TYR A 223 -12.17 13.89 -6.30
CA TYR A 223 -11.92 14.56 -7.59
C TYR A 223 -10.89 15.67 -7.48
N ASN A 224 -10.72 16.27 -6.30
CA ASN A 224 -9.57 17.12 -5.99
C ASN A 224 -8.28 16.30 -5.78
N GLY A 225 -8.39 14.99 -5.57
CA GLY A 225 -7.25 14.12 -5.29
C GLY A 225 -6.94 13.97 -3.81
N ASP A 226 -7.91 14.25 -2.95
CA ASP A 226 -7.81 14.05 -1.52
C ASP A 226 -7.71 12.56 -1.18
N VAL A 227 -7.07 12.23 -0.07
CA VAL A 227 -6.97 10.86 0.46
C VAL A 227 -7.25 10.88 1.95
N VAL A 228 -8.03 9.91 2.43
CA VAL A 228 -8.15 9.67 3.88
C VAL A 228 -6.91 8.93 4.36
N VAL A 229 -6.35 9.40 5.47
CA VAL A 229 -5.25 8.76 6.21
C VAL A 229 -5.85 7.94 7.34
N ILE A 230 -5.44 6.67 7.42
CA ILE A 230 -5.96 5.69 8.36
C ILE A 230 -4.79 5.10 9.13
N ILE A 231 -4.90 5.10 10.45
CA ILE A 231 -3.88 4.59 11.38
C ILE A 231 -4.48 3.42 12.17
N GLY A 232 -3.74 2.30 12.20
CA GLY A 232 -3.86 1.25 13.20
C GLY A 232 -2.78 1.43 14.26
N TYR A 233 -3.12 1.59 15.53
CA TYR A 233 -2.15 1.89 16.59
C TYR A 233 -2.48 1.14 17.89
N PRO A 234 -1.50 0.84 18.76
CA PRO A 234 -1.74 0.17 20.03
C PRO A 234 -2.55 1.07 20.98
N GLU A 235 -3.13 0.46 22.02
CA GLU A 235 -3.94 1.20 22.99
C GLU A 235 -3.20 2.34 23.70
#